data_AF-A0A920LBR2-F1
#
_entry.id   AF-A0A920LBR2-F1
#
_cell.length_a   1.000
_cell.length_b   1.000
_cell.length_c   1.000
_cell.angle_alpha   90.00
_cell.angle_beta   90.00
_cell.angle_gamma   90.00
#
_symmetry.space_group_name_H-M   'P 1'
#
loop_
_entity.id
_entity.type
_entity.pdbx_description
1 polymer ?
#
loop_
_entity_poly.entity_id
_entity_poly.type
_entity_poly.pdbx_seq_one_letter_code
_entity_poly.pdbx_strand_id
1 'polypeptide(L)'
;MARRATFPPGEAKEDWAIIRAVSEHLNKTLPFDSAAALRDELITAVPSFAVVDEVLPSKWAKFGRIGKLSDEPVSSGLKQFHMTCAISRSSETMAACHQSIQSASSSLAAE
;
A
#
# COMPACT_ATOMS: atom_id res chain seq x y z
N MET A 1 -12.83 -7.77 3.01
CA MET A 1 -13.00 -6.60 2.09
C MET A 1 -13.26 -5.33 2.89
N ALA A 2 -12.85 -4.15 2.41
CA ALA A 2 -13.19 -2.87 3.04
C ALA A 2 -14.59 -2.39 2.63
N ARG A 3 -15.32 -1.75 3.56
CA ARG A 3 -16.62 -1.09 3.31
C ARG A 3 -16.43 0.42 3.33
N ARG A 4 -17.10 1.12 2.42
CA ARG A 4 -17.07 2.59 2.39
C ARG A 4 -17.66 3.14 3.70
N ALA A 5 -16.88 3.91 4.43
CA ALA A 5 -17.31 4.57 5.65
C ALA A 5 -17.93 5.96 5.37
N THR A 6 -17.33 6.72 4.45
CA THR A 6 -17.76 8.07 4.05
C THR A 6 -17.60 8.26 2.54
N PHE A 7 -18.19 9.33 2.00
CA PHE A 7 -17.93 9.75 0.63
C PHE A 7 -16.62 10.55 0.53
N PRO A 8 -15.90 10.48 -0.61
CA PRO A 8 -14.72 11.30 -0.82
C PRO A 8 -15.06 12.81 -0.71
N PRO A 9 -14.15 13.64 -0.17
CA PRO A 9 -14.39 15.07 -0.02
C PRO A 9 -14.33 15.80 -1.37
N GLY A 10 -15.15 16.83 -1.53
CA GLY A 10 -15.16 17.68 -2.73
C GLY A 10 -15.50 16.90 -4.00
N GLU A 11 -14.64 17.01 -5.01
CA GLU A 11 -14.79 16.33 -6.31
C GLU A 11 -13.98 15.03 -6.42
N ALA A 12 -13.42 14.53 -5.31
CA ALA A 12 -12.68 13.28 -5.32
C ALA A 12 -13.56 12.09 -5.75
N LYS A 13 -12.96 11.14 -6.46
CA LYS A 13 -13.62 9.94 -7.01
C LYS A 13 -12.87 8.69 -6.56
N GLU A 14 -13.48 7.52 -6.78
CA GLU A 14 -12.80 6.25 -6.51
C GLU A 14 -11.65 6.04 -7.50
N ASP A 15 -10.50 5.53 -7.02
CA ASP A 15 -9.27 5.39 -7.81
C ASP A 15 -9.49 4.61 -9.11
N TRP A 16 -10.25 3.51 -9.05
CA TRP A 16 -10.54 2.69 -10.24
C TRP A 16 -11.33 3.45 -11.30
N ALA A 17 -12.27 4.31 -10.88
CA ALA A 17 -13.09 5.10 -11.78
C ALA A 17 -12.27 6.20 -12.45
N ILE A 18 -11.31 6.80 -11.73
CA ILE A 18 -10.35 7.76 -12.29
C ILE A 18 -9.50 7.07 -13.36
N ILE A 19 -8.90 5.91 -13.06
CA ILE A 19 -8.07 5.16 -14.01
C ILE A 19 -8.89 4.73 -15.23
N ARG A 20 -10.11 4.24 -15.03
CA ARG A 20 -11.02 3.86 -16.12
C ARG A 20 -11.40 5.06 -17.01
N ALA A 21 -11.68 6.23 -16.44
CA ALA A 21 -11.96 7.44 -17.22
C ALA A 21 -10.74 7.91 -18.02
N VAL A 22 -9.54 7.89 -17.42
CA VAL A 22 -8.30 8.23 -18.11
C VAL A 22 -8.02 7.24 -19.25
N SER A 23 -8.29 5.96 -19.06
CA SER A 23 -8.08 4.93 -20.09
C SER A 23 -8.87 5.21 -21.38
N GLU A 24 -10.09 5.72 -21.25
CA GLU A 24 -10.95 6.11 -22.36
C GLU A 24 -10.42 7.35 -23.08
N HIS A 25 -9.98 8.36 -22.32
CA HIS A 25 -9.34 9.55 -22.89
C HIS A 25 -8.06 9.21 -23.68
N LEU A 26 -7.36 8.14 -23.30
CA LEU A 26 -6.17 7.63 -23.99
C LEU A 26 -6.49 6.66 -25.15
N ASN A 27 -7.76 6.44 -25.49
CA ASN A 27 -8.20 5.43 -26.47
C ASN A 27 -7.71 4.01 -26.15
N LYS A 28 -7.50 3.70 -24.86
CA LYS A 28 -7.11 2.38 -24.33
C LYS A 28 -8.10 1.94 -23.26
N THR A 29 -9.39 1.99 -23.62
CA THR A 29 -10.50 1.78 -22.69
C THR A 29 -10.40 0.42 -22.00
N LEU A 30 -10.38 0.44 -20.67
CA LEU A 30 -10.42 -0.78 -19.86
C LEU A 30 -11.80 -1.45 -19.94
N PRO A 31 -11.88 -2.80 -19.94
CA PRO A 31 -13.10 -3.55 -20.26
C PRO A 31 -14.08 -3.68 -19.08
N PHE A 32 -14.21 -2.65 -18.24
CA PHE A 32 -15.13 -2.65 -17.10
C PHE A 32 -15.67 -1.24 -16.83
N ASP A 33 -16.93 -1.18 -16.39
CA ASP A 33 -17.60 0.09 -16.03
C ASP A 33 -18.14 0.09 -14.59
N SER A 34 -17.83 -0.96 -13.82
CA SER A 34 -18.23 -1.06 -12.41
C SER A 34 -17.14 -1.72 -11.55
N ALA A 35 -17.14 -1.39 -10.26
CA ALA A 35 -16.26 -2.02 -9.28
C ALA A 35 -16.48 -3.54 -9.14
N ALA A 36 -17.67 -4.05 -9.49
CA ALA A 36 -17.93 -5.49 -9.52
C ALA A 36 -17.22 -6.15 -10.72
N ALA A 37 -17.39 -5.60 -11.92
CA ALA A 37 -16.74 -6.10 -13.12
C ALA A 37 -15.19 -6.06 -13.03
N LEU A 38 -14.62 -5.00 -12.43
CA LEU A 38 -13.18 -4.95 -12.14
C LEU A 38 -12.73 -6.09 -11.20
N ARG A 39 -13.54 -6.44 -10.20
CA ARG A 39 -13.19 -7.56 -9.30
C ARG A 39 -13.23 -8.89 -10.03
N ASP A 40 -14.18 -9.10 -10.92
CA ASP A 40 -14.26 -10.31 -11.72
C ASP A 40 -13.03 -10.45 -12.62
N GLU A 41 -12.56 -9.35 -13.22
CA GLU A 41 -11.32 -9.33 -14.01
C GLU A 41 -10.08 -9.61 -13.14
N LEU A 42 -10.00 -8.99 -11.95
CA LEU A 42 -8.91 -9.23 -10.99
C LEU A 42 -8.87 -10.69 -10.52
N ILE A 43 -10.02 -11.30 -10.25
CA ILE A 43 -10.13 -12.71 -9.85
C ILE A 43 -9.70 -13.62 -11.01
N THR A 44 -10.10 -13.29 -12.24
CA THR A 44 -9.69 -14.03 -13.43
C THR A 44 -8.18 -13.99 -13.64
N ALA A 45 -7.57 -12.82 -13.46
CA ALA A 45 -6.13 -12.64 -13.61
C ALA A 45 -5.33 -13.25 -12.45
N VAL A 46 -5.83 -13.12 -11.22
CA VAL A 46 -5.17 -13.53 -9.99
C VAL A 46 -6.22 -14.17 -9.05
N PRO A 47 -6.40 -15.51 -9.13
CA PRO A 47 -7.47 -16.23 -8.41
C PRO A 47 -7.43 -16.08 -6.89
N SER A 48 -6.28 -15.72 -6.29
CA SER A 48 -6.18 -15.51 -4.85
C SER A 48 -7.03 -14.34 -4.34
N PHE A 49 -7.45 -13.41 -5.20
CA PHE A 49 -8.36 -12.33 -4.81
C PHE A 49 -9.81 -12.79 -4.58
N ALA A 50 -10.19 -14.00 -5.03
CA ALA A 50 -11.54 -14.51 -4.83
C ALA A 50 -11.80 -14.93 -3.38
N VAL A 51 -10.75 -15.34 -2.66
CA VAL A 51 -10.83 -15.86 -1.30
C VAL A 51 -10.49 -14.73 -0.34
N VAL A 52 -11.52 -14.18 0.28
CA VAL A 52 -11.41 -13.03 1.19
C VAL A 52 -11.28 -13.54 2.62
N ASP A 53 -10.41 -12.91 3.40
CA ASP A 53 -10.18 -13.21 4.82
C ASP A 53 -9.61 -14.61 5.11
N GLU A 54 -9.05 -15.29 4.09
CA GLU A 54 -8.31 -16.55 4.24
C GLU A 54 -6.91 -16.46 3.61
N VAL A 55 -5.97 -17.24 4.17
CA VAL A 55 -4.62 -17.39 3.62
C VAL A 55 -4.56 -18.66 2.78
N LEU A 56 -4.33 -18.50 1.47
CA LEU A 56 -4.17 -19.63 0.57
C LEU A 56 -2.73 -20.19 0.65
N PRO A 57 -2.56 -21.52 0.78
CA PRO A 57 -1.23 -22.12 0.77
C PRO A 57 -0.60 -21.94 -0.61
N SER A 58 0.62 -21.41 -0.64
CA SER A 58 1.41 -21.29 -1.86
C SER A 58 2.43 -22.43 -1.95
N LYS A 59 2.60 -23.00 -3.14
CA LYS A 59 3.67 -23.99 -3.36
C LYS A 59 5.02 -23.29 -3.23
N TRP A 60 5.95 -23.92 -2.51
CA TRP A 60 7.31 -23.44 -2.43
C TRP A 60 7.98 -23.54 -3.80
N ALA A 61 8.26 -22.38 -4.41
CA ALA A 61 9.00 -22.29 -5.66
C ALA A 61 10.48 -22.02 -5.37
N LYS A 62 11.37 -22.46 -6.26
CA LYS A 62 12.77 -22.01 -6.21
C LYS A 62 12.80 -20.49 -6.45
N PHE A 63 13.38 -19.75 -5.52
CA PHE A 63 13.55 -18.29 -5.62
C PHE A 63 15.02 -17.91 -5.45
N GLY A 64 15.35 -16.68 -5.86
CA GLY A 64 16.71 -16.15 -5.80
C GLY A 64 17.54 -16.46 -7.05
N ARG A 65 18.58 -15.65 -7.25
CA ARG A 65 19.62 -15.85 -8.27
C ARG A 65 20.97 -15.69 -7.60
N ILE A 66 21.99 -16.42 -8.07
CA ILE A 66 23.36 -16.23 -7.61
C ILE A 66 23.78 -14.81 -7.97
N GLY A 67 24.26 -14.06 -6.99
CA GLY A 67 24.73 -12.69 -7.14
C GLY A 67 25.86 -12.40 -6.15
N LYS A 68 26.67 -11.38 -6.45
CA LYS A 68 27.71 -10.91 -5.53
C LYS A 68 27.04 -10.26 -4.32
N LEU A 69 27.40 -10.72 -3.12
CA LEU A 69 26.94 -10.11 -1.88
C LEU A 69 27.75 -8.83 -1.61
N SER A 70 27.07 -7.79 -1.13
CA SER A 70 27.72 -6.59 -0.60
C SER A 70 28.12 -6.82 0.86
N ASP A 71 29.22 -6.24 1.30
CA ASP A 71 29.64 -6.22 2.71
C ASP A 71 28.88 -5.17 3.54
N GLU A 72 27.90 -4.47 2.93
CA GLU A 72 27.05 -3.52 3.62
C GLU A 72 26.18 -4.21 4.70
N PRO A 73 26.11 -3.65 5.91
CA PRO A 73 25.28 -4.21 6.97
C PRO A 73 23.80 -4.09 6.62
N VAL A 74 23.03 -5.12 6.98
CA VAL A 74 21.56 -5.09 6.88
C VAL A 74 21.03 -4.04 7.86
N SER A 75 20.33 -3.05 7.33
CA SER A 75 19.74 -1.95 8.10
C SER A 75 18.21 -2.06 8.17
N SER A 76 17.58 -1.23 9.00
CA SER A 76 16.12 -1.20 9.09
C SER A 76 15.51 -0.71 7.78
N GLY A 77 14.51 -1.46 7.27
CA GLY A 77 13.81 -1.09 6.04
C GLY A 77 12.96 0.19 6.18
N LEU A 78 12.58 0.55 7.40
CA LEU A 78 11.84 1.77 7.71
C LEU A 78 12.58 2.57 8.78
N LYS A 79 12.93 3.82 8.44
CA LYS A 79 13.58 4.76 9.37
C LYS A 79 12.59 5.41 10.34
N GLN A 80 11.32 5.54 9.94
CA GLN A 80 10.29 6.24 10.70
C GLN A 80 8.98 5.45 10.64
N PHE A 81 8.61 4.79 11.73
CA PHE A 81 7.39 4.00 11.81
C PHE A 81 6.11 4.85 11.70
N HIS A 82 6.09 6.05 12.31
CA HIS A 82 4.91 6.93 12.34
C HIS A 82 4.70 7.74 11.04
N MET A 83 5.62 7.68 10.08
CA MET A 83 5.64 8.53 8.88
C MET A 83 5.77 7.75 7.56
N THR A 84 5.17 6.56 7.49
CA THR A 84 5.34 5.61 6.38
C THR A 84 4.55 5.95 5.13
N CYS A 85 3.32 6.47 5.26
CA CYS A 85 2.42 6.75 4.13
C CYS A 85 1.94 8.20 4.10
N ALA A 86 1.24 8.60 3.03
CA ALA A 86 0.73 9.97 2.88
C ALA A 86 -0.27 10.36 3.97
N ILE A 87 -1.09 9.40 4.42
CA ILE A 87 -2.08 9.60 5.49
C ILE A 87 -1.36 9.85 6.82
N SER A 88 -0.40 8.99 7.19
CA SER A 88 0.33 9.14 8.44
C SER A 88 1.18 10.41 8.46
N ARG A 89 1.78 10.80 7.32
CA ARG A 89 2.54 12.06 7.18
C ARG A 89 1.70 13.32 7.29
N SER A 90 0.42 13.24 6.97
CA SER A 90 -0.51 14.37 7.10
C SER A 90 -1.16 14.43 8.48
N SER A 91 -0.86 13.49 9.38
CA SER A 91 -1.45 13.42 10.72
C SER A 91 -0.61 14.18 11.75
N GLU A 92 -1.24 15.15 12.41
CA GLU A 92 -0.64 15.88 13.54
C GLU A 92 -0.34 14.96 14.72
N THR A 93 -1.21 13.99 15.00
CA THR A 93 -1.01 13.00 16.06
C THR A 93 0.23 12.15 15.81
N MET A 94 0.42 11.66 14.58
CA MET A 94 1.60 10.89 14.23
C MET A 94 2.88 11.74 14.27
N ALA A 95 2.79 13.02 13.93
CA ALA A 95 3.90 13.96 14.10
C ALA A 95 4.30 14.11 15.57
N ALA A 96 3.34 14.25 16.48
CA ALA A 96 3.61 14.31 17.91
C ALA A 96 4.23 13.00 18.43
N CYS A 97 3.73 11.83 18.01
CA CYS A 97 4.34 10.54 18.35
C CYS A 97 5.78 10.40 17.84
N HIS A 98 6.07 10.92 16.65
CA HIS A 98 7.43 10.88 16.11
C HIS A 98 8.39 11.76 16.92
N GLN A 99 7.96 12.99 17.25
CA GLN A 99 8.75 13.94 18.02
C GLN A 99 9.06 13.44 19.44
N SER A 100 8.06 12.86 20.13
CA SER A 100 8.26 12.35 21.49
C SER A 100 9.29 11.22 21.56
N ILE A 101 9.29 10.33 20.56
CA ILE A 101 10.28 9.25 20.45
C ILE A 101 11.67 9.82 20.16
N GLN A 102 11.77 10.81 19.27
CA GLN A 102 13.04 11.47 19.01
C GLN A 102 13.60 12.15 20.25
N SER A 103 12.77 12.89 21.00
CA SER A 103 13.21 13.53 22.25
C SER A 103 13.69 12.51 23.29
N ALA A 104 12.97 11.40 23.45
CA ALA A 104 13.37 10.33 24.37
C ALA A 104 14.69 9.67 23.95
N SER A 105 14.93 9.50 22.65
CA SER A 105 16.21 8.96 22.16
C SER A 105 17.39 9.91 22.40
N SER A 106 17.16 11.23 22.32
CA SER A 106 18.22 12.22 22.58
C SER A 106 18.58 12.35 24.06
N SER A 107 17.64 12.15 24.98
CA SER A 107 17.93 12.20 26.42
C SER A 107 18.72 10.98 26.90
N LEU A 108 18.48 9.79 26.32
CA LEU A 108 19.27 8.59 26.62
C LEU A 108 20.70 8.63 26.07
N ALA A 109 20.98 9.46 25.06
CA ALA A 109 22.33 9.60 24.49
C ALA A 109 23.19 10.66 25.21
N ALA A 110 22.59 11.42 26.14
CA ALA A 110 23.25 12.48 26.90
C ALA A 110 23.63 12.05 28.34
N GLU A 111 23.31 10.82 28.72
CA GLU A 111 23.69 10.16 29.98
C GLU A 111 24.75 9.07 29.71
#